data_AF-A0AA42ESI7-F1
#
_entry.id   AF-A0AA42ESI7-F1
#
_cell.length_a   1.000
_cell.length_b   1.000
_cell.length_c   1.000
_cell.angle_alpha   90.00
_cell.angle_beta   90.00
_cell.angle_gamma   90.00
#
_symmetry.space_group_name_H-M   'P 1'
#
loop_
_entity.id
_entity.type
_entity.pdbx_description
1 polymer ?
#
loop_
_entity_poly.entity_id
_entity_poly.type
_entity_poly.pdbx_seq_one_letter_code
_entity_poly.pdbx_strand_id
1 'polypeptide(L)' 'MAKTYELHSGHYHSERFKDDRGIMWRQLGTAKPNDPYEIKNGFTTGKHLLYAFVYDDTRLRCTYELN' A
#
# COMPACT_ATOMS: atom_id res chain seq x y z
N MET A 1 -4.96 -23.73 10.63
CA MET A 1 -5.14 -22.28 10.88
C MET A 1 -5.60 -21.62 9.59
N ALA A 2 -6.35 -20.52 9.67
CA ALA A 2 -6.80 -19.79 8.48
C ALA A 2 -5.61 -19.05 7.82
N LYS A 3 -5.47 -19.20 6.50
CA LYS A 3 -4.41 -18.57 5.68
C LYS A 3 -4.99 -17.35 4.96
N THR A 4 -4.23 -16.26 4.87
CA THR A 4 -4.61 -15.08 4.07
C THR A 4 -3.73 -14.97 2.83
N TYR A 5 -4.27 -14.36 1.78
CA TYR A 5 -3.55 -14.07 0.55
C TYR A 5 -3.51 -12.56 0.37
N GLU A 6 -2.33 -12.01 0.07
CA GLU A 6 -2.16 -10.57 -0.11
C GLU A 6 -1.53 -10.26 -1.46
N LEU A 7 -1.96 -9.16 -2.07
CA LEU A 7 -1.38 -8.59 -3.27
C LEU A 7 -0.96 -7.14 -2.97
N HIS A 8 0.27 -6.79 -3.30
CA HIS A 8 0.79 -5.43 -3.12
C HIS A 8 1.04 -4.81 -4.48
N SER A 9 0.52 -3.61 -4.70
CA SER A 9 0.82 -2.80 -5.88
C SER A 9 1.25 -1.39 -5.46
N GLY A 10 1.93 -0.69 -6.36
CA GLY A 10 2.30 0.71 -6.20
C GLY A 10 1.97 1.48 -7.47
N HIS A 11 2.93 2.29 -7.95
CA HIS A 11 2.91 3.04 -9.22
C HIS A 11 1.93 4.22 -9.28
N TYR A 12 0.67 4.04 -8.85
CA TYR A 12 -0.34 5.11 -8.90
C TYR A 12 -0.27 6.10 -7.75
N HIS A 13 0.64 5.87 -6.79
CA HIS A 13 0.93 6.75 -5.66
C HIS A 13 -0.33 7.18 -4.87
N SER A 14 -1.34 6.32 -4.87
CA SER A 14 -2.62 6.50 -4.20
C SER A 14 -2.93 5.25 -3.40
N GLU A 15 -3.30 5.44 -2.14
CA GLU A 15 -3.60 4.33 -1.25
C GLU A 15 -5.01 3.81 -1.48
N ARG A 16 -5.13 2.49 -1.72
CA ARG A 16 -6.42 1.83 -1.83
C ARG A 16 -6.31 0.36 -1.42
N PHE A 17 -7.04 0.00 -0.36
CA PHE A 17 -7.11 -1.39 0.11
C PHE A 17 -8.49 -1.98 -0.21
N LYS A 18 -8.52 -3.18 -0.78
CA LYS A 18 -9.77 -3.88 -1.11
C LYS A 18 -9.62 -5.39 -1.00
N ASP A 19 -10.66 -6.05 -0.50
CA ASP A 19 -10.78 -7.50 -0.66
C ASP A 19 -11.25 -7.79 -2.08
N ASP A 20 -10.50 -8.64 -2.78
CA ASP A 20 -10.86 -9.15 -4.10
C ASP A 20 -10.91 -10.67 -4.04
N ARG A 21 -12.11 -11.19 -3.73
CA ARG A 21 -12.41 -12.63 -3.66
C ARG A 21 -11.51 -13.38 -2.65
N GLY A 22 -11.27 -12.78 -1.48
CA GLY A 22 -10.43 -13.34 -0.43
C GLY A 22 -8.94 -13.06 -0.58
N ILE A 23 -8.55 -12.25 -1.58
CA ILE A 23 -7.21 -11.68 -1.69
C ILE A 23 -7.27 -10.24 -1.18
N MET A 24 -6.52 -9.96 -0.13
CA MET A 24 -6.36 -8.59 0.34
C MET A 24 -5.40 -7.84 -0.58
N TRP A 25 -5.92 -7.01 -1.48
CA TRP A 25 -5.11 -6.18 -2.36
C TRP A 25 -4.87 -4.81 -1.71
N ARG A 26 -3.60 -4.51 -1.43
CA ARG A 26 -3.09 -3.21 -0.99
C ARG A 26 -2.38 -2.49 -2.12
N GLN A 27 -3.03 -1.48 -2.72
CA GLN A 27 -2.32 -0.48 -3.49
C GLN A 27 -1.74 0.56 -2.54
N LEU A 28 -0.43 0.66 -2.51
CA LEU A 28 0.30 1.56 -1.63
C LEU A 28 0.52 2.90 -2.33
N GLY A 29 0.62 3.95 -1.50
CA GLY A 29 1.10 5.25 -1.94
C GLY A 29 2.58 5.22 -2.29
N THR A 30 3.22 6.38 -2.18
CA THR A 30 4.67 6.52 -2.33
C THR A 30 5.21 7.31 -1.14
N ALA A 31 6.42 7.00 -0.68
CA ALA A 31 7.09 7.75 0.39
C ALA A 31 7.76 9.04 -0.13
N LYS A 32 8.09 9.11 -1.43
CA LYS A 32 8.69 10.32 -2.01
C LYS A 32 7.70 11.49 -1.99
N PRO A 33 8.18 12.74 -1.89
CA PRO A 33 7.36 13.91 -2.19
C PRO A 33 6.84 13.89 -3.63
N ASN A 34 5.78 14.66 -3.89
CA ASN A 34 5.25 14.83 -5.25
C ASN A 34 6.29 15.50 -6.16
N ASP A 35 6.48 14.96 -7.35
CA ASP A 35 7.32 15.55 -8.39
C ASP A 35 6.53 16.56 -9.25
N PRO A 36 7.21 17.39 -10.07
CA PRO A 36 6.53 18.41 -10.89
C PRO A 36 5.50 17.84 -11.88
N TYR A 37 5.70 16.63 -12.40
CA TYR A 37 4.73 15.97 -13.28
C TYR A 37 3.47 15.59 -12.50
N GLU A 38 3.64 15.01 -11.32
CA GLU A 38 2.53 14.63 -10.44
C GLU A 38 1.72 15.85 -10.01
N ILE A 39 2.38 16.94 -9.61
CA ILE A 39 1.73 18.20 -9.25
C ILE A 39 0.94 18.75 -10.44
N LYS A 40 1.56 18.79 -11.63
CA LYS A 40 0.92 19.30 -12.84
C LYS A 40 -0.36 18.54 -13.21
N ASN A 41 -0.41 17.23 -12.95
CA ASN A 41 -1.53 16.37 -13.30
C ASN A 41 -2.48 16.06 -12.12
N GLY A 42 -2.23 16.62 -10.94
CA GLY A 42 -3.07 16.43 -9.75
C GLY A 42 -2.90 15.09 -9.03
N PHE A 43 -1.80 14.39 -9.26
CA PHE A 43 -1.45 13.12 -8.58
C PHE A 43 -0.80 13.35 -7.21
N THR A 44 -1.38 14.23 -6.39
CA THR A 44 -0.77 14.73 -5.14
C THR A 44 -1.38 14.13 -3.88
N THR A 45 -2.29 13.17 -4.01
CA THR A 45 -3.13 12.65 -2.92
C THR A 45 -2.50 11.48 -2.16
N GLY A 46 -1.27 11.10 -2.50
CA GLY A 46 -0.54 10.03 -1.84
C GLY A 46 -0.16 10.40 -0.40
N LYS A 47 -0.25 9.42 0.51
CA LYS A 47 0.01 9.63 1.94
C LYS A 47 1.49 9.86 2.33
N HIS A 48 2.44 9.85 1.40
CA HIS A 48 3.88 10.08 1.69
C HIS A 48 4.45 9.20 2.82
N LEU A 49 4.03 7.93 2.89
CA LEU A 49 4.39 6.99 3.95
C LEU A 49 5.10 5.75 3.40
N LEU A 50 5.93 5.15 4.25
CA LEU A 50 6.47 3.81 4.05
C LEU A 50 5.71 2.82 4.95
N TYR A 51 5.46 1.62 4.45
CA TYR A 51 4.82 0.55 5.21
C TYR A 51 5.79 -0.61 5.45
N ALA A 52 5.82 -1.12 6.68
CA ALA A 52 6.44 -2.40 7.00
C ALA A 52 5.36 -3.43 7.39
N PHE A 53 5.23 -4.48 6.58
CA PHE A 53 4.29 -5.57 6.78
C PHE A 53 5.00 -6.78 7.38
N VAL A 54 4.52 -7.26 8.52
CA VAL A 54 5.10 -8.43 9.19
C VAL A 54 4.14 -9.61 9.09
N TYR A 55 4.63 -10.68 8.47
CA TYR A 55 3.88 -11.91 8.24
C TYR A 55 4.38 -13.02 9.15
N ASP A 56 3.48 -13.92 9.54
CA ASP A 56 3.83 -15.29 9.90
C ASP A 56 3.65 -16.21 8.68
N ASP A 57 3.86 -17.51 8.86
CA ASP A 57 3.76 -18.50 7.78
C ASP A 57 2.36 -18.62 7.14
N THR A 58 1.35 -18.01 7.74
CA THR A 58 -0.05 -18.13 7.35
C THR A 58 -0.73 -16.82 7.00
N ARG A 59 -0.31 -15.69 7.59
CA ARG A 59 -1.01 -14.41 7.44
C ARG A 59 -0.21 -13.19 7.89
N LEU A 60 -0.72 -12.02 7.53
CA LEU A 60 -0.27 -10.73 8.07
C LEU A 60 -0.58 -10.65 9.58
N ARG A 61 0.38 -10.15 10.36
CA ARG A 61 0.27 -10.01 11.83
C ARG A 61 0.25 -8.59 12.29
N CYS A 62 1.12 -7.76 11.73
CA CYS A 62 1.13 -6.34 12.00
C CYS A 62 1.59 -5.54 10.79
N THR A 63 1.18 -4.29 10.79
CA THR A 63 1.58 -3.27 9.83
C THR A 63 2.10 -2.09 10.62
N TYR A 64 3.25 -1.56 10.22
CA TYR A 64 3.80 -0.33 10.76
C TYR A 64 3.81 0.73 9.66
N GLU A 65 3.36 1.94 10.01
CA GLU A 65 3.59 3.15 9.23
C GLU A 65 4.91 3.76 9.69
N LEU A 66 5.84 3.87 8.75
CA LEU A 66 7.17 4.42 8.96
C LEU A 66 7.26 5.74 8.20
N ASN A 67 7.74 6.77 8.91
CA ASN A 67 7.91 8.13 8.39
C ASN A 67 9.38 8.53 8.50
#